data_AF-A0A534N020-F1
#
_entry.id   AF-A0A534N020-F1
#
_cell.length_a   1.000
_cell.length_b   1.000
_cell.length_c   1.000
_cell.angle_alpha   90.00
_cell.angle_beta   90.00
_cell.angle_gamma   90.00
#
_symmetry.space_group_name_H-M   'P 1'
#
loop_
_entity.id
_entity.type
_entity.pdbx_description
1 polymer ?
#
loop_
_entity_poly.entity_id
_entity_poly.type
_entity_poly.pdbx_seq_one_letter_code
_entity_poly.pdbx_strand_id
1 'polypeptide(L)'
;MSGKKIRVFYRAAGHVPLWKVMEECGFLEKHGLEMDLGSMEGKRQRAMEALRAGELDVISGNHHNLYARRAMDRDPFVHVAQTNNIWKEHWLVTKDGMKTVE
;
A
#
# COMPACT_ATOMS: atom_id res chain seq x y z
N MET A 1 21.19 -3.42 -19.82
CA MET A 1 19.89 -2.82 -20.13
C MET A 1 19.41 -2.14 -18.86
N SER A 2 19.04 -0.85 -18.85
CA SER A 2 18.52 -0.24 -17.62
C SER A 2 17.14 -0.83 -17.34
N GLY A 3 16.88 -1.27 -16.12
CA GLY A 3 15.59 -1.83 -15.75
C GLY A 3 14.48 -0.80 -15.88
N LYS A 4 13.23 -1.25 -16.05
CA LYS A 4 12.09 -0.35 -15.89
C LYS A 4 11.93 -0.04 -14.41
N LYS A 5 12.01 1.23 -14.04
CA LYS A 5 11.86 1.69 -12.66
C LYS A 5 10.38 1.86 -12.29
N ILE A 6 9.96 1.24 -11.19
CA ILE A 6 8.62 1.40 -10.60
C ILE A 6 8.70 2.15 -9.27
N ARG A 7 7.79 3.11 -9.03
CA ARG A 7 7.73 3.92 -7.81
C ARG A 7 6.61 3.43 -6.91
N VAL A 8 7.00 2.73 -5.86
CA VAL A 8 6.09 2.04 -4.94
C VAL A 8 6.15 2.71 -3.58
N PHE A 9 5.02 3.24 -3.11
CA PHE A 9 4.97 3.85 -1.78
C PHE A 9 3.94 3.14 -0.89
N TYR A 10 4.37 2.75 0.30
CA TYR A 10 3.50 2.05 1.25
C TYR A 10 2.81 3.03 2.21
N ARG A 11 1.60 2.66 2.65
CA ARG A 11 0.79 3.45 3.61
C ARG A 11 0.65 2.79 4.99
N ALA A 12 1.21 1.60 5.16
CA ALA A 12 1.37 0.92 6.43
C ALA A 12 2.62 0.02 6.36
N ALA A 13 3.43 0.03 7.42
CA ALA A 13 4.69 -0.72 7.51
C ALA A 13 4.55 -2.22 7.20
N GLY A 14 3.40 -2.83 7.51
CA GLY A 14 3.11 -4.24 7.22
C GLY A 14 3.16 -4.64 5.74
N HIS A 15 3.25 -3.67 4.82
CA HIS A 15 3.42 -3.93 3.38
C HIS A 15 4.88 -3.98 2.93
N VAL A 16 5.82 -3.45 3.72
CA VAL A 16 7.25 -3.40 3.37
C VAL A 16 7.85 -4.78 3.11
N PRO A 17 7.56 -5.83 3.90
CA PRO A 17 8.20 -7.13 3.73
C PRO A 17 8.05 -7.73 2.34
N LEU A 18 6.86 -7.62 1.73
CA LEU A 18 6.64 -8.14 0.37
C LEU A 18 7.59 -7.49 -0.64
N TRP A 19 7.66 -6.16 -0.63
CA TRP A 19 8.47 -5.41 -1.59
C TRP A 19 9.96 -5.67 -1.39
N LYS A 20 10.42 -5.70 -0.13
CA LYS A 20 11.82 -5.98 0.21
C LYS A 20 12.23 -7.41 -0.15
N VAL A 21 11.38 -8.41 0.08
CA VAL A 21 11.65 -9.79 -0.35
C VAL A 21 11.72 -9.90 -1.88
N MET A 22 10.81 -9.24 -2.62
CA MET A 22 10.86 -9.23 -4.09
C MET A 22 12.15 -8.58 -4.62
N GLU A 23 12.61 -7.51 -3.99
CA GLU A 23 13.88 -6.86 -4.34
C GLU A 23 15.09 -7.74 -4.00
N GLU A 24 15.22 -8.15 -2.74
CA GLU A 24 16.42 -8.80 -2.21
C GLU A 24 16.59 -10.25 -2.69
N CYS A 25 15.49 -10.94 -3.02
CA CYS A 25 15.57 -12.27 -3.62
C CYS A 25 15.77 -12.25 -5.15
N GLY A 26 16.05 -11.09 -5.75
CA GLY A 26 16.34 -10.95 -7.18
C GLY A 26 15.12 -11.11 -8.09
N PHE A 27 13.89 -11.10 -7.57
CA PHE A 27 12.70 -11.19 -8.40
C PHE A 27 12.59 -9.98 -9.34
N LEU A 28 12.82 -8.77 -8.83
CA LEU A 28 12.78 -7.55 -9.65
C LEU A 28 13.86 -7.59 -10.75
N GLU A 29 15.10 -7.91 -10.39
CA GLU A 29 16.21 -8.03 -11.33
C GLU A 29 15.94 -9.08 -12.42
N LYS A 30 15.47 -10.27 -12.04
CA LYS A 30 15.09 -11.34 -12.97
C LYS A 30 14.08 -10.89 -14.02
N HIS A 31 13.24 -9.91 -13.69
CA HIS A 31 12.23 -9.35 -14.58
C HIS A 31 12.63 -8.00 -15.20
N GLY A 32 13.88 -7.56 -15.05
CA GLY A 32 14.37 -6.30 -15.59
C GLY A 32 13.68 -5.08 -14.98
N LEU A 33 13.32 -5.18 -13.69
CA LEU A 33 12.66 -4.13 -12.92
C LEU A 33 13.62 -3.57 -11.87
N GLU A 34 13.49 -2.27 -11.62
CA GLU A 34 14.09 -1.58 -10.50
C GLU A 34 12.96 -0.94 -9.68
N MET A 35 13.13 -0.76 -8.38
CA MET A 35 12.10 -0.19 -7.52
C MET A 35 12.62 1.04 -6.77
N ASP A 36 11.79 2.07 -6.71
CA ASP A 36 11.88 3.17 -5.77
C ASP A 36 10.83 2.97 -4.69
N LEU A 37 11.28 2.58 -3.49
CA LEU A 37 10.42 2.26 -2.37
C LEU A 37 10.42 3.40 -1.35
N GLY A 38 9.24 3.95 -1.03
CA GLY A 38 9.10 5.01 -0.04
C GLY A 38 7.87 4.87 0.87
N SER A 39 7.75 5.76 1.85
CA SER A 39 6.63 5.79 2.81
C SER A 39 5.69 6.97 2.58
N MET A 40 4.38 6.70 2.64
CA MET A 40 3.29 7.66 2.76
C MET A 40 2.39 7.31 3.96
N GLU A 41 2.95 6.71 5.01
CA GLU A 41 2.24 6.46 6.26
C GLU A 41 1.65 7.76 6.84
N GLY A 42 0.41 7.69 7.30
CA GLY A 42 -0.35 8.86 7.75
C GLY A 42 -0.76 9.86 6.65
N LYS A 43 -0.18 9.79 5.45
CA LYS A 43 -0.34 10.79 4.37
C LYS A 43 -1.33 10.35 3.29
N ARG A 44 -2.55 9.97 3.69
CA ARG A 44 -3.58 9.42 2.78
C ARG A 44 -3.85 10.31 1.57
N GLN A 45 -4.11 11.59 1.82
CA GLN A 45 -4.51 12.52 0.79
C GLN A 45 -3.39 12.77 -0.22
N ARG A 46 -2.19 13.08 0.28
CA ARG A 46 -1.00 13.25 -0.54
C ARG A 46 -0.68 12.00 -1.39
N ALA A 47 -0.82 10.79 -0.84
CA ALA A 47 -0.58 9.56 -1.59
C ALA A 47 -1.51 9.44 -2.80
N MET A 48 -2.80 9.74 -2.62
CA MET A 48 -3.78 9.72 -3.71
C MET A 48 -3.51 10.80 -4.76
N GLU A 49 -3.14 12.00 -4.33
CA GLU A 49 -2.75 13.11 -5.24
C GLU A 49 -1.51 12.73 -6.06
N ALA A 50 -0.49 12.16 -5.41
CA ALA A 50 0.73 11.71 -6.08
C ALA A 50 0.46 10.63 -7.13
N LEU A 51 -0.42 9.67 -6.81
CA LEU A 51 -0.84 8.63 -7.76
C LEU A 51 -1.64 9.21 -8.93
N ARG A 52 -2.52 10.20 -8.69
CA ARG A 52 -3.25 10.89 -9.77
C ARG A 52 -2.31 11.68 -10.68
N ALA A 53 -1.29 12.31 -10.11
CA ALA A 53 -0.31 13.10 -10.83
C ALA A 53 0.73 12.24 -11.59
N GLY A 54 0.72 10.91 -11.43
CA GLY A 54 1.71 10.01 -12.02
C GLY A 54 3.10 10.13 -11.38
N GLU A 55 3.19 10.71 -10.18
CA GLU A 55 4.41 10.78 -9.37
C GLU A 55 4.74 9.44 -8.72
N LEU A 56 3.71 8.61 -8.48
CA LEU A 56 3.81 7.23 -8.01
C LEU A 56 3.17 6.30 -9.03
N ASP A 57 3.64 5.06 -9.08
CA ASP A 57 3.05 4.02 -9.92
C ASP A 57 2.15 3.09 -9.09
N VAL A 58 2.52 2.82 -7.84
CA VAL A 58 1.80 1.91 -6.95
C VAL A 58 1.71 2.49 -5.54
N ILE A 59 0.50 2.46 -4.96
CA ILE A 59 0.31 2.61 -3.52
C ILE A 59 0.07 1.23 -2.91
N SER A 60 0.96 0.82 -2.00
CA SER A 60 0.80 -0.42 -1.25
C SER A 60 0.14 -0.16 0.10
N GLY A 61 -0.92 -0.89 0.44
CA GLY A 61 -1.64 -0.72 1.71
C GLY A 61 -2.85 0.20 1.66
N ASN A 62 -3.50 0.31 0.50
CA ASN A 62 -4.87 0.78 0.45
C ASN A 62 -5.86 -0.39 0.57
N HIS A 63 -6.80 -0.26 1.51
CA HIS A 63 -7.89 -1.20 1.67
C HIS A 63 -8.82 -1.24 0.44
N HIS A 64 -9.63 -2.29 0.33
CA HIS A 64 -10.54 -2.55 -0.80
C HIS A 64 -11.61 -1.46 -1.03
N ASN A 65 -11.71 -0.46 -0.16
CA ASN A 65 -12.62 0.68 -0.28
C ASN A 65 -12.41 1.48 -1.59
N LEU A 66 -11.31 1.27 -2.30
CA LEU A 66 -11.10 1.83 -3.64
C LEU A 66 -12.00 1.22 -4.71
N TYR A 67 -12.49 -0.02 -4.56
CA TYR A 67 -13.55 -0.54 -5.44
C TYR A 67 -14.83 0.29 -5.30
N ALA A 68 -15.19 0.65 -4.07
CA ALA A 68 -16.33 1.52 -3.79
C ALA A 68 -16.11 2.91 -4.39
N ARG A 69 -14.90 3.49 -4.26
CA ARG A 69 -14.56 4.79 -4.88
C ARG A 69 -14.57 4.75 -6.40
N ARG A 70 -14.13 3.66 -7.02
CA ARG A 70 -14.25 3.50 -8.47
C ARG A 70 -15.72 3.43 -8.90
N ALA A 71 -16.55 2.70 -8.15
CA ALA A 71 -17.97 2.56 -8.46
C ALA A 71 -18.77 3.86 -8.23
N MET A 72 -18.49 4.58 -7.14
CA MET A 72 -19.25 5.78 -6.73
C MET A 72 -18.68 7.07 -7.33
N ASP A 73 -17.35 7.22 -7.30
CA ASP A 73 -16.66 8.48 -7.61
C ASP A 73 -15.92 8.43 -8.95
N ARG A 74 -16.02 7.31 -9.68
CA ARG A 74 -15.29 7.05 -10.94
C ARG A 74 -13.78 7.25 -10.81
N ASP A 75 -13.22 6.92 -9.63
CA ASP A 75 -11.77 6.95 -9.42
C ASP A 75 -11.05 6.11 -10.50
N PRO A 76 -10.00 6.64 -11.15
CA PRO A 76 -9.36 5.99 -12.29
C PRO A 76 -8.46 4.81 -11.89
N PHE A 77 -8.40 4.49 -10.60
CA PHE A 77 -7.46 3.52 -10.04
C PHE A 77 -8.02 2.11 -9.99
N VAL A 78 -7.13 1.14 -10.10
CA VAL A 78 -7.46 -0.29 -10.03
C VAL A 78 -6.71 -0.96 -8.88
N HIS A 79 -7.37 -1.92 -8.25
CA HIS A 79 -6.73 -2.83 -7.30
C HIS A 79 -6.12 -3.99 -8.07
N VAL A 80 -4.80 -4.11 -8.02
CA VAL A 80 -4.05 -5.13 -8.75
C VAL A 80 -3.85 -6.42 -7.97
N ALA A 81 -3.74 -6.32 -6.64
CA ALA A 81 -3.50 -7.47 -5.77
C ALA A 81 -3.87 -7.16 -4.32
N GLN A 82 -3.98 -8.22 -3.52
CA GLN A 82 -4.11 -8.14 -2.07
C GLN A 82 -2.88 -8.78 -1.43
N THR A 83 -2.12 -7.99 -0.66
CA THR A 83 -0.83 -8.42 -0.11
C THR A 83 -0.94 -8.96 1.32
N ASN A 84 -1.95 -8.52 2.06
CA ASN A 84 -2.26 -8.97 3.42
C ASN A 84 -3.78 -8.95 3.66
N ASN A 85 -4.23 -9.72 4.64
CA ASN A 85 -5.64 -9.77 5.03
C ASN A 85 -5.79 -9.71 6.55
N ILE A 86 -5.48 -8.55 7.14
CA ILE A 86 -5.46 -8.35 8.60
C ILE A 86 -6.80 -7.77 9.08
N TRP A 87 -7.91 -8.47 8.81
CA TRP A 87 -9.26 -8.00 9.19
C TRP A 87 -9.59 -8.26 10.66
N LYS A 88 -8.78 -9.07 11.35
CA LYS A 88 -9.02 -9.48 12.75
C LYS A 88 -8.40 -8.53 13.78
N GLU A 89 -7.68 -7.50 13.35
CA GLU A 89 -6.96 -6.57 14.24
C GLU A 89 -7.67 -5.22 14.40
N HIS A 90 -9.00 -5.22 14.38
CA HIS A 90 -9.77 -4.07 14.86
C HIS A 90 -9.81 -4.09 16.38
N TRP A 91 -8.77 -3.54 16.99
CA TRP A 91 -8.66 -3.43 18.44
C TRP A 91 -9.41 -2.20 18.94
N LEU A 92 -10.26 -2.39 19.96
CA LEU A 92 -10.67 -1.28 20.80
C LEU A 92 -9.53 -1.00 21.79
N VAL A 93 -8.90 0.16 21.65
CA VAL A 93 -7.84 0.60 22.58
C VAL A 93 -8.49 1.38 23.72
N THR A 94 -8.36 0.88 24.95
CA THR A 94 -8.93 1.50 26.15
C THR A 94 -7.85 2.07 27.05
N LYS A 95 -8.25 2.94 27.99
CA LYS A 95 -7.37 3.37 29.08
C LYS A 95 -7.11 2.19 30.02
N ASP A 96 -5.92 2.16 30.62
CA ASP A 96 -5.56 1.20 31.65
C ASP A 96 -6.65 1.07 32.73
N GLY A 97 -6.96 -0.16 33.10
CA GLY A 97 -8.04 -0.52 34.02
C GLY A 97 -9.40 -0.85 33.38
N MET A 98 -9.66 -0.48 32.12
CA MET A 98 -10.89 -0.88 31.41
C MET A 98 -10.68 -2.19 30.66
N LYS A 99 -11.33 -3.27 31.14
CA LYS A 99 -11.11 -4.65 30.66
C LYS A 99 -12.23 -5.22 29.78
N THR A 100 -13.36 -4.54 29.70
CA THR A 100 -14.58 -5.02 29.00
C THR A 100 -15.20 -3.90 28.18
N VAL A 101 -16.01 -4.28 27.18
CA VAL A 101 -16.88 -3.37 26.41
C VAL A 101 -18.29 -3.25 27.00
N GLU A 102 -18.63 -4.16 27.91
CA GLU A 102 -19.77 -4.07 28.84
C GLU A 102 -19.43 -3.12 29.98
#